data_AF-A0A9X0AWD9-F1
#
_entry.id   AF-A0A9X0AWD9-F1
#
_cell.length_a   1.000
_cell.length_b   1.000
_cell.length_c   1.000
_cell.angle_alpha   90.00
_cell.angle_beta   90.00
_cell.angle_gamma   90.00
#
_symmetry.space_group_name_H-M   'P 1'
#
loop_
_entity.id
_entity.type
_entity.pdbx_description
1 polymer ?
#
loop_
_entity_poly.entity_id
_entity_poly.type
_entity_poly.pdbx_seq_one_letter_code
_entity_poly.pdbx_strand_id
1 'polypeptide(L)'
;MATELEFPCSLTIDIPLPTARLASAALSALSVDAELSPLVRRTFSLVSPSSDTSVPADSKTIFRTIYCATTNRMLRVAVNGFMESLSVVLGVMEELDVDVLESEGEKNESEAQVVS
;
A
#
# COMPACT_ATOMS: atom_id res chain seq x y z
N MET A 1 11.27 5.58 -24.51
CA MET A 1 12.72 5.33 -24.46
C MET A 1 13.55 6.50 -23.90
N ALA A 2 12.96 7.62 -23.45
CA ALA A 2 13.73 8.75 -22.90
C ALA A 2 14.01 8.69 -21.37
N THR A 3 13.34 7.81 -20.62
CA THR A 3 13.41 7.78 -19.15
C THR A 3 14.58 6.99 -18.58
N GLU A 4 15.17 6.05 -19.33
CA GLU A 4 16.26 5.19 -18.83
C GLU A 4 17.60 5.93 -18.72
N LEU A 5 17.84 6.93 -19.57
CA LEU A 5 19.09 7.70 -19.54
C LEU A 5 19.09 8.77 -18.43
N GLU A 6 17.90 9.28 -18.07
CA GLU A 6 17.77 10.33 -17.05
C GLU A 6 17.73 9.75 -15.62
N PHE A 7 17.21 8.53 -15.45
CA PHE A 7 17.11 7.85 -14.16
C PHE A 7 17.65 6.41 -14.26
N PRO A 8 18.98 6.21 -14.35
CA PRO A 8 19.58 4.90 -14.61
C PRO A 8 19.47 3.91 -13.44
N CYS A 9 19.20 4.38 -12.22
CA CYS A 9 19.06 3.51 -11.06
C CYS A 9 17.57 3.25 -10.78
N SER A 10 17.15 1.99 -10.72
CA SER A 10 15.76 1.62 -10.39
C SER A 10 15.68 0.57 -9.28
N LEU A 11 14.59 0.62 -8.51
CA LEU A 11 14.27 -0.36 -7.47
C LEU A 11 12.76 -0.56 -7.41
N THR A 12 12.33 -1.82 -7.35
CA THR A 12 10.93 -2.17 -7.09
C THR A 12 10.83 -2.82 -5.73
N ILE A 13 9.87 -2.38 -4.93
CA ILE A 13 9.60 -2.89 -3.58
C ILE A 13 8.15 -3.38 -3.57
N ASP A 14 7.98 -4.68 -3.32
CA ASP A 14 6.68 -5.32 -3.20
C ASP A 14 6.45 -5.70 -1.74
N ILE A 15 5.38 -5.14 -1.15
CA ILE A 15 5.01 -5.37 0.25
C ILE A 15 3.66 -6.10 0.26
N PRO A 16 3.63 -7.38 0.66
CA PRO A 16 2.38 -8.11 0.81
C PRO A 16 1.66 -7.62 2.08
N LEU A 17 0.39 -7.25 1.94
CA LEU A 17 -0.45 -6.83 3.05
C LEU A 17 -1.58 -7.85 3.29
N PRO A 18 -2.05 -8.01 4.54
CA PRO A 18 -3.02 -9.07 4.89
C PRO A 18 -4.34 -8.98 4.11
N THR A 19 -4.80 -7.77 3.80
CA THR A 19 -6.06 -7.52 3.09
C THR A 19 -5.89 -6.45 2.01
N ALA A 20 -6.72 -6.50 0.96
CA ALA A 20 -6.73 -5.49 -0.09
C ALA A 20 -7.18 -4.11 0.42
N ARG A 21 -7.97 -4.07 1.50
CA ARG A 21 -8.34 -2.83 2.20
C ARG A 21 -7.10 -2.14 2.78
N LEU A 22 -6.27 -2.87 3.51
CA LEU A 22 -5.02 -2.33 4.06
C LEU A 22 -4.07 -1.88 2.95
N ALA A 23 -3.99 -2.63 1.85
CA ALA A 23 -3.19 -2.23 0.70
C ALA A 23 -3.69 -0.94 0.05
N SER A 24 -5.00 -0.78 -0.11
CA SER A 24 -5.62 0.44 -0.65
C SER A 24 -5.48 1.63 0.28
N ALA A 25 -5.57 1.40 1.59
CA ALA A 25 -5.35 2.43 2.60
C ALA A 25 -3.87 2.88 2.61
N ALA A 26 -2.92 1.95 2.52
CA ALA A 26 -1.49 2.27 2.45
C ALA A 26 -1.17 3.10 1.19
N LEU A 27 -1.71 2.69 0.04
CA LEU A 27 -1.58 3.44 -1.20
C LEU A 27 -2.10 4.87 -1.05
N SER A 28 -3.30 5.03 -0.51
CA SER A 28 -3.94 6.33 -0.36
C SER A 28 -3.14 7.23 0.60
N ALA A 29 -2.72 6.68 1.75
CA ALA A 29 -1.95 7.40 2.76
C ALA A 29 -0.56 7.82 2.27
N LEU A 30 0.11 7.00 1.46
CA LEU A 30 1.47 7.30 0.97
C LEU A 30 1.46 8.11 -0.34
N SER A 31 0.34 8.14 -1.07
CA SER A 31 0.22 8.87 -2.34
C SER A 31 0.19 10.39 -2.19
N VAL A 32 -0.25 10.89 -1.02
CA VAL A 32 -0.30 12.34 -0.74
C VAL A 32 1.10 12.93 -0.52
N ASP A 33 2.07 12.08 -0.15
CA ASP A 33 3.45 12.49 0.00
C ASP A 33 4.10 12.66 -1.37
N ALA A 34 4.43 13.91 -1.71
CA ALA A 34 5.21 14.21 -2.89
C ALA A 34 6.69 13.82 -2.68
N GLU A 35 7.34 13.35 -3.74
CA GLU A 35 8.79 13.17 -3.73
C GLU A 35 9.46 14.55 -3.64
N LEU A 36 10.35 14.72 -2.66
CA LEU A 36 11.00 16.01 -2.37
C LEU A 36 12.01 16.42 -3.45
N SER A 37 12.59 15.45 -4.16
CA SER A 37 13.65 15.70 -5.14
C SER A 37 13.16 15.42 -6.57
N PRO A 38 13.38 16.34 -7.53
CA PRO A 38 13.10 16.07 -8.94
C PRO A 38 14.04 15.00 -9.54
N LEU A 39 15.11 14.64 -8.82
CA LEU A 39 16.09 13.63 -9.23
C LEU A 39 15.66 12.20 -8.88
N VAL A 40 14.47 12.05 -8.30
CA VAL A 40 13.84 10.76 -8.00
C VAL A 40 12.42 10.78 -8.53
N ARG A 41 12.00 9.66 -9.10
CA ARG A 41 10.63 9.40 -9.51
C ARG A 41 10.12 8.19 -8.76
N ARG A 42 8.93 8.32 -8.21
CA ARG A 42 8.24 7.29 -7.45
C ARG A 42 6.88 7.03 -8.05
N THR A 43 6.55 5.75 -8.21
CA THR A 43 5.22 5.31 -8.66
C THR A 43 4.70 4.25 -7.71
N PHE A 44 3.44 4.38 -7.30
CA PHE A 44 2.75 3.41 -6.48
C PHE A 44 1.71 2.65 -7.30
N SER A 45 1.53 1.38 -6.99
CA SER A 45 0.53 0.53 -7.63
C SER A 45 0.12 -0.61 -6.71
N LEU A 46 -1.08 -1.14 -6.93
CA LEU A 46 -1.56 -2.35 -6.27
C LEU A 46 -1.57 -3.49 -7.26
N VAL A 47 -1.01 -4.61 -6.85
CA VAL A 47 -0.83 -5.81 -7.65
C VAL A 47 -1.50 -6.99 -6.97
N SER A 48 -1.99 -7.92 -7.77
CA SER A 48 -2.45 -9.20 -7.28
C SER A 48 -1.25 -10.16 -7.12
N PRO A 49 -1.28 -11.05 -6.11
CA PRO A 49 -0.30 -12.13 -6.00
C PRO A 49 -0.35 -13.11 -7.19
N SER A 50 -1.53 -13.29 -7.81
CA SER A 50 -1.65 -13.93 -9.11
C SER A 50 -1.41 -12.89 -10.21
N SER A 51 -0.53 -13.19 -11.18
CA SER A 51 -0.13 -12.27 -12.26
C SER A 51 -1.26 -11.88 -13.23
N ASP A 52 -2.49 -12.29 -12.95
CA ASP A 52 -3.67 -11.99 -13.75
C ASP A 52 -4.15 -10.58 -13.48
N THR A 53 -4.15 -9.74 -14.51
CA THR A 53 -4.57 -8.33 -14.42
C THR A 53 -6.11 -8.18 -14.39
N SER A 54 -6.87 -9.25 -14.64
CA SER A 54 -8.33 -9.28 -14.66
C SER A 54 -8.98 -9.53 -13.29
N VAL A 55 -8.20 -9.57 -12.22
CA VAL A 55 -8.69 -9.89 -10.89
C VAL A 55 -9.32 -8.68 -10.19
N PRO A 56 -10.37 -8.88 -9.37
CA PRO A 56 -11.06 -7.79 -8.67
C PRO A 56 -10.12 -6.95 -7.80
N ALA A 57 -10.47 -5.68 -7.57
CA ALA A 57 -9.68 -4.79 -6.69
C ALA A 57 -9.46 -5.40 -5.29
N ASP A 58 -10.43 -6.16 -4.80
CA ASP A 58 -10.41 -6.85 -3.50
C ASP A 58 -9.36 -7.98 -3.40
N SER A 59 -8.72 -8.35 -4.51
CA SER A 59 -7.66 -9.35 -4.55
C SER A 59 -6.25 -8.76 -4.68
N LYS A 60 -6.13 -7.43 -4.81
CA LYS A 60 -4.84 -6.76 -4.92
C LYS A 60 -4.23 -6.49 -3.54
N THR A 61 -3.53 -7.48 -3.02
CA THR A 61 -2.92 -7.42 -1.68
C THR A 61 -1.46 -6.97 -1.68
N ILE A 62 -0.81 -6.87 -2.84
CA ILE A 62 0.59 -6.45 -2.94
C ILE A 62 0.66 -4.94 -3.20
N PHE A 63 1.24 -4.21 -2.26
CA PHE A 63 1.58 -2.80 -2.44
C PHE A 63 2.95 -2.69 -3.11
N ARG A 64 2.97 -2.25 -4.37
CA ARG A 64 4.18 -2.11 -5.18
C ARG A 64 4.58 -0.66 -5.30
N THR A 65 5.83 -0.38 -4.96
CA THR A 65 6.48 0.91 -5.16
C THR A 65 7.65 0.77 -6.11
N ILE A 66 7.68 1.61 -7.15
CA ILE A 66 8.77 1.66 -8.13
C ILE A 66 9.49 2.99 -7.99
N TYR A 67 10.78 2.94 -7.72
CA TYR A 67 11.68 4.09 -7.70
C TYR A 67 12.60 4.09 -8.89
N CYS A 68 12.80 5.28 -9.46
CA CYS A 68 13.85 5.57 -10.42
C CYS A 68 14.62 6.81 -9.96
N ALA A 69 15.95 6.78 -9.98
CA ALA A 69 16.80 7.86 -9.51
C ALA A 69 18.00 8.08 -10.43
N THR A 70 18.56 9.29 -10.40
CA THR A 70 19.79 9.64 -11.12
C THR A 70 21.02 8.90 -10.58
N THR A 71 21.04 8.61 -9.28
CA THR A 71 22.15 7.93 -8.59
C THR A 71 21.64 6.97 -7.52
N ASN A 72 22.44 5.96 -7.19
CA ASN A 72 22.20 5.08 -6.03
C ASN A 72 22.12 5.85 -4.71
N ARG A 73 22.81 6.98 -4.59
CA ARG A 73 22.74 7.82 -3.39
C ARG A 73 21.35 8.43 -3.22
N MET A 74 20.79 8.98 -4.29
CA MET A 74 19.43 9.53 -4.29
C MET A 74 18.39 8.44 -4.02
N LEU A 75 18.56 7.26 -4.63
CA LEU A 75 17.71 6.11 -4.38
C LEU A 75 17.68 5.72 -2.90
N ARG A 76 18.86 5.64 -2.26
CA ARG A 76 18.96 5.32 -0.82
C ARG A 76 18.26 6.36 0.06
N VAL A 77 18.46 7.64 -0.22
CA VAL A 77 17.84 8.72 0.57
C VAL A 77 16.31 8.67 0.46
N ALA A 78 15.78 8.53 -0.76
CA ALA A 78 14.34 8.47 -0.99
C ALA A 78 13.71 7.21 -0.37
N VAL A 79 14.34 6.04 -0.55
CA VAL A 79 13.83 4.77 -0.01
C VAL A 79 13.85 4.75 1.52
N ASN A 80 14.88 5.29 2.16
CA ASN A 80 14.92 5.36 3.63
C ASN A 80 13.75 6.19 4.19
N GLY A 81 13.53 7.40 3.65
CA GLY A 81 12.41 8.24 4.09
C GLY A 81 11.05 7.58 3.82
N PHE A 82 10.91 6.87 2.70
CA PHE A 82 9.71 6.09 2.43
C PHE A 82 9.48 4.95 3.41
N MET A 83 10.51 4.21 3.79
CA MET A 83 10.39 3.12 4.77
C MET A 83 10.03 3.65 6.16
N GLU A 84 10.47 4.86 6.52
CA GLU A 84 10.04 5.56 7.73
C GLU A 84 8.55 5.89 7.67
N SER A 85 8.07 6.54 6.60
CA SER A 85 6.64 6.80 6.40
C SER A 85 5.80 5.52 6.39
N LEU A 86 6.28 4.48 5.71
CA LEU A 86 5.59 3.19 5.64
C LEU A 86 5.48 2.54 7.01
N SER A 87 6.55 2.57 7.81
CA SER A 87 6.53 2.02 9.18
C SER A 87 5.47 2.69 10.04
N VAL A 88 5.31 4.02 9.90
CA VAL A 88 4.25 4.77 10.61
C VAL A 88 2.86 4.33 10.14
N VAL A 89 2.64 4.24 8.82
CA VAL A 89 1.35 3.81 8.27
C VAL A 89 0.99 2.39 8.73
N LEU A 90 1.95 1.47 8.71
CA LEU A 90 1.73 0.09 9.16
C LEU A 90 1.50 0.00 10.66
N GLY A 91 2.21 0.77 11.49
CA GLY A 91 1.96 0.82 12.93
C GLY A 91 0.58 1.38 13.26
N VAL A 92 0.14 2.43 12.54
CA VAL A 92 -1.22 2.97 12.67
C VAL A 92 -2.26 1.94 12.23
N MET A 93 -2.00 1.17 11.17
CA MET A 93 -2.87 0.07 10.78
C MET A 93 -2.94 -1.01 11.86
N GLU A 94 -1.81 -1.41 12.43
CA GLU A 94 -1.79 -2.41 13.51
C GLU A 94 -2.57 -1.95 14.75
N GLU A 95 -2.43 -0.68 15.14
CA GLU A 95 -3.09 -0.13 16.33
C GLU A 95 -4.57 0.22 16.12
N LEU A 96 -4.98 0.58 14.89
CA LEU A 96 -6.35 1.01 14.59
C LEU A 96 -7.20 -0.07 13.91
N ASP A 97 -6.61 -1.13 13.33
CA ASP A 97 -7.34 -2.21 12.67
C ASP A 97 -7.94 -3.22 13.69
N VAL A 98 -8.21 -2.75 14.92
CA VAL A 98 -8.74 -3.56 16.02
C VAL A 98 -10.25 -3.79 15.87
N ASP A 99 -11.03 -2.84 15.32
CA ASP A 99 -12.51 -2.94 15.32
C ASP A 99 -13.22 -2.39 14.07
N VAL A 100 -13.22 -3.15 12.97
CA VAL A 100 -14.35 -3.08 12.01
C VAL A 100 -15.22 -4.34 12.08
N LEU A 101 -14.74 -5.41 12.71
CA LEU A 101 -15.45 -6.68 12.85
C LEU A 101 -16.41 -6.75 14.05
N GLU A 102 -16.33 -5.85 15.04
CA GLU A 102 -17.35 -5.81 16.10
C GLU A 102 -18.69 -5.21 15.60
N SER A 103 -18.69 -4.52 14.45
CA SER A 103 -19.91 -3.88 13.92
C SER A 103 -20.78 -4.76 13.02
N GLU A 104 -20.29 -5.93 12.60
CA GLU A 104 -21.04 -6.89 11.76
C GLU A 104 -21.51 -8.15 12.52
N GLY A 105 -21.07 -8.35 13.76
CA GLY A 105 -21.40 -9.55 14.56
C GLY A 105 -22.61 -9.43 15.49
N GLU A 106 -22.96 -8.24 15.98
CA GLU A 106 -24.00 -8.10 17.02
C GLU A 106 -25.43 -7.89 16.50
N LYS A 107 -25.65 -7.83 15.18
CA LYS A 107 -27.00 -7.60 14.62
C LYS A 107 -27.79 -8.86 14.27
N ASN A 108 -27.26 -10.07 14.52
CA ASN A 108 -27.92 -11.33 14.15
C ASN A 108 -28.42 -12.18 15.33
N GLU A 109 -28.53 -11.64 16.55
CA GLU A 109 -28.98 -12.40 17.73
C GLU A 109 -30.29 -11.92 18.41
N SER A 110 -31.10 -11.05 17.78
CA SER A 110 -32.36 -10.58 18.41
C SER A 110 -33.68 -10.88 17.67
N GLU A 111 -33.68 -11.64 16.57
CA GLU A 111 -34.93 -12.07 15.89
C GLU A 111 -35.08 -13.60 15.85
N ALA A 112 -35.08 -14.28 17.01
CA ALA A 112 -35.62 -15.63 17.11
C ALA A 112 -36.04 -16.02 18.53
N GLN A 113 -36.75 -15.15 19.26
CA GLN A 113 -37.53 -15.60 20.39
C GLN A 113 -38.85 -14.83 20.50
N VAL A 114 -39.93 -15.61 20.63
CA VAL A 114 -41.28 -15.22 21.06
C VAL A 114 -42.24 -14.66 20.01
N VAL A 115 -42.97 -15.55 19.30
CA VAL A 115 -44.44 -15.47 19.17
C VAL A 115 -44.94 -16.93 19.01
N SER A 116 -45.35 -17.57 20.12
CA SER A 116 -46.74 -17.99 20.44
C SER A 116 -47.31 -19.08 19.53
#